data_AF-A0A838BPB6-F1
#
_entry.id   AF-A0A838BPB6-F1
#
_cell.length_a   1.000
_cell.length_b   1.000
_cell.length_c   1.000
_cell.angle_alpha   90.00
_cell.angle_beta   90.00
_cell.angle_gamma   90.00
#
_symmetry.space_group_name_H-M   'P 1'
#
loop_
_entity.id
_entity.type
_entity.pdbx_description
1 polymer ?
#
loop_
_entity_poly.entity_id
_entity_poly.type
_entity_poly.pdbx_seq_one_letter_code
_entity_poly.pdbx_strand_id
1 'polypeptide(L)' 'MSKRRPWSEADDRFLTTYYGECGVSAEMLAEDLQRTVGSVRQRLLVLGVKAPEWKRKSKQGAQS' A
#
# COMPACT_ATOMS: atom_id res chain seq x y z
N MET A 1 -14.10 -19.88 -13.35
CA MET A 1 -12.84 -19.10 -13.28
C MET A 1 -13.18 -17.69 -12.84
N SER A 2 -12.80 -17.31 -11.62
CA SER A 2 -13.08 -15.96 -11.09
C SER A 2 -12.30 -14.92 -11.90
N LYS A 3 -12.99 -14.01 -12.58
CA LYS A 3 -12.38 -12.93 -13.38
C LYS A 3 -11.49 -12.10 -12.46
N ARG A 4 -10.16 -12.18 -12.64
CA ARG A 4 -9.21 -11.33 -11.91
C ARG A 4 -9.45 -9.88 -12.36
N ARG A 5 -9.89 -9.00 -11.45
CA ARG A 5 -10.02 -7.57 -11.73
C ARG A 5 -8.62 -6.99 -12.00
N PRO A 6 -8.32 -6.48 -13.21
CA PRO A 6 -7.00 -5.90 -13.51
C PRO A 6 -6.76 -4.66 -12.65
N TRP A 7 -5.49 -4.33 -12.43
CA TRP A 7 -5.08 -3.07 -11.81
C TRP A 7 -5.18 -1.95 -12.84
N SER A 8 -5.85 -0.86 -12.48
CA SER A 8 -5.91 0.34 -13.32
C SER A 8 -4.83 1.34 -12.93
N GLU A 9 -4.49 2.26 -13.82
CA GLU A 9 -3.59 3.38 -13.49
C GLU A 9 -4.10 4.22 -12.32
N ALA A 10 -5.43 4.33 -12.16
CA ALA A 10 -6.03 5.04 -11.04
C ALA A 10 -5.76 4.30 -9.70
N ASP A 11 -5.86 2.96 -9.70
CA ASP A 11 -5.51 2.16 -8.53
C ASP A 11 -4.01 2.31 -8.20
N ASP A 12 -3.14 2.32 -9.21
CA ASP A 12 -1.70 2.49 -9.01
C ASP A 12 -1.36 3.87 -8.44
N ARG A 13 -1.94 4.94 -8.99
CA ARG A 13 -1.79 6.31 -8.46
C ARG A 13 -2.29 6.41 -7.02
N PHE A 14 -3.42 5.78 -6.71
CA PHE A 14 -3.94 5.73 -5.36
C PHE A 14 -2.94 5.04 -4.41
N LEU A 15 -2.42 3.87 -4.79
CA LEU A 15 -1.43 3.16 -3.99
C LEU A 15 -0.14 3.98 -3.80
N THR A 16 0.40 4.61 -4.84
CA THR A 16 1.64 5.39 -4.76
C THR A 16 1.51 6.57 -3.80
N THR A 17 0.42 7.33 -3.90
CA THR A 17 0.20 8.52 -3.08
C THR A 17 -0.11 8.14 -1.64
N TYR A 18 -1.10 7.30 -1.41
CA TYR A 18 -1.53 7.03 -0.04
C TYR A 18 -0.56 6.13 0.73
N TYR A 19 -0.01 5.10 0.09
CA TYR A 19 0.98 4.25 0.76
C TYR A 19 2.35 4.92 0.87
N GLY A 20 2.80 5.56 -0.21
CA GLY A 20 4.16 6.11 -0.32
C GLY A 20 4.34 7.49 0.31
N GLU A 21 3.35 8.37 0.22
CA GLU A 21 3.45 9.75 0.70
C GLU A 21 2.72 9.94 2.03
N CYS A 22 1.45 9.52 2.08
CA CYS A 22 0.60 9.69 3.27
C CYS A 22 0.85 8.64 4.36
N GLY A 23 1.57 7.55 4.02
CA GLY A 23 1.85 6.48 4.98
C GLY A 23 0.61 5.73 5.45
N VAL A 24 -0.41 5.61 4.61
CA VAL A 24 -1.60 4.78 4.87
C VAL A 24 -1.20 3.30 4.92
N SER A 25 -1.91 2.49 5.72
CA SER A 25 -1.63 1.05 5.84
C SER A 25 -2.14 0.27 4.63
N ALA A 26 -1.53 -0.88 4.33
CA ALA A 26 -1.98 -1.70 3.20
C ALA A 26 -3.38 -2.31 3.45
N GLU A 27 -3.76 -2.43 4.72
CA GLU A 27 -5.06 -2.89 5.20
C GLU A 27 -6.17 -1.90 4.81
N MET A 28 -5.99 -0.61 5.11
CA MET A 28 -6.97 0.42 4.73
C MET A 28 -7.10 0.56 3.21
N LEU A 29 -5.98 0.51 2.48
CA LEU A 29 -6.00 0.58 1.02
C LEU A 29 -6.72 -0.64 0.41
N ALA A 30 -6.64 -1.80 1.05
CA ALA A 30 -7.33 -3.00 0.61
C ALA A 30 -8.85 -2.88 0.80
N GLU A 31 -9.29 -2.30 1.91
CA GLU A 31 -10.69 -1.97 2.16
C GLU A 31 -11.22 -0.98 1.12
N ASP A 32 -10.52 0.14 0.88
CA ASP A 32 -10.95 1.15 -0.09
C ASP A 32 -11.02 0.60 -1.52
N LEU A 33 -10.04 -0.22 -1.92
CA LEU A 33 -9.99 -0.80 -3.27
C LEU A 33 -10.86 -2.06 -3.42
N GLN A 34 -11.49 -2.53 -2.35
CA GLN A 34 -12.23 -3.80 -2.29
C GLN A 34 -11.38 -4.97 -2.80
N ARG A 35 -10.13 -5.04 -2.34
CA ARG A 35 -9.16 -6.09 -2.67
C ARG A 35 -8.63 -6.73 -1.38
N THR A 36 -7.91 -7.83 -1.52
CA THR A 36 -7.21 -8.42 -0.37
C THR A 36 -5.92 -7.66 -0.07
N VAL A 37 -5.54 -7.62 1.21
CA VAL A 37 -4.28 -7.02 1.66
C VAL A 37 -3.08 -7.65 0.95
N GLY A 38 -3.09 -8.97 0.73
CA GLY A 38 -2.05 -9.67 -0.04
C GLY A 38 -1.94 -9.18 -1.47
N SER A 39 -3.07 -8.96 -2.15
CA SER A 39 -3.09 -8.40 -3.52
C SER A 39 -2.51 -6.99 -3.55
N VAL A 40 -2.84 -6.14 -2.56
CA VAL A 40 -2.31 -4.78 -2.45
C VAL A 40 -0.81 -4.80 -2.18
N ARG A 41 -0.33 -5.60 -1.22
CA ARG A 41 1.10 -5.73 -0.91
C ARG A 41 1.90 -6.21 -2.12
N GLN A 42 1.40 -7.20 -2.85
CA GLN A 42 2.04 -7.66 -4.07
C GLN A 42 2.08 -6.56 -5.13
N ARG A 43 1.01 -5.77 -5.28
CA ARG A 43 1.01 -4.64 -6.24
C ARG A 43 1.99 -3.55 -5.84
N LEU A 44 2.05 -3.17 -4.56
CA LEU A 44 3.03 -2.21 -4.05
C LEU A 44 4.47 -2.66 -4.32
N LEU A 45 4.77 -3.96 -4.18
CA LEU A 45 6.07 -4.52 -4.56
C LEU A 45 6.36 -4.39 -6.05
N VAL A 46 5.37 -4.68 -6.92
CA VAL A 46 5.50 -4.53 -8.38
C VAL A 46 5.71 -3.07 -8.78
N LEU A 47 5.05 -2.13 -8.10
CA LEU A 47 5.20 -0.69 -8.31
C LEU A 47 6.47 -0.11 -7.67
N GLY A 48 7.18 -0.88 -6.83
CA GLY A 48 8.37 -0.41 -6.11
C GLY A 48 8.09 0.65 -5.03
N VAL A 49 6.84 0.77 -4.57
CA VAL A 49 6.43 1.79 -3.60
C VAL A 49 6.82 1.33 -2.20
N LYS A 50 7.54 2.18 -1.47
CA LYS A 50 7.93 1.97 -0.09
C LYS A 50 7.13 2.88 0.83
N ALA A 51 6.87 2.43 2.04
CA ALA A 51 6.28 3.29 3.06
C ALA A 51 7.19 4.50 3.34
N PRO A 52 6.63 5.68 3.66
CA PRO A 52 7.43 6.88 3.88
C PRO A 52 8.38 6.72 5.06
N GLU A 53 9.53 7.38 4.96
CA GLU A 53 10.64 7.24 5.91
C GLU A 53 10.24 7.60 7.36
N TRP A 54 9.36 8.58 7.55
CA TRP A 54 8.86 8.95 8.89
C TRP A 54 8.07 7.81 9.56
N LYS A 55 7.36 7.00 8.77
CA LYS A 55 6.62 5.82 9.26
C LYS A 55 7.56 4.65 9.58
N ARG A 56 8.73 4.60 8.94
CA ARG A 56 9.79 3.62 9.30
C ARG A 56 10.48 4.01 10.60
N LYS A 57 10.84 5.30 10.76
CA LYS A 57 11.55 5.82 11.94
C LYS A 57 10.70 5.78 13.22
N SER A 58 9.37 5.89 13.13
CA SER A 58 8.48 5.83 14.31
C SER A 58 8.46 4.45 15.01
N LYS A 59 8.93 3.38 14.36
CA LYS A 59 9.14 2.07 15.02
C LYS A 59 10.54 1.90 15.64
N GLN A 60 11.46 2.84 15.44
CA GLN A 60 12.74 2.93 16.13
C GLN A 60 12.71 4.11 17.10
N GLY A 61 11.95 3.98 18.18
CA GLY A 61 11.81 5.04 19.20
C GLY A 61 11.29 4.57 20.55
N ALA A 62 11.40 3.27 20.87
CA ALA A 62 11.08 2.73 22.18
C ALA A 62 12.32 2.03 22.76
N GLN A 63 13.34 2.80 23.11
CA GLN A 63 14.37 2.37 24.05
C GLN A 63 15.02 3.59 24.71
N SER A 64 14.52 3.96 25.89
CA SER A 64 15.22 4.68 26.97
C SER A 64 14.40 4.52 28.24
#